data_AF-A0A351NTQ0-F1
#
_entry.id   AF-A0A351NTQ0-F1
#
_cell.length_a   1.000
_cell.length_b   1.000
_cell.length_c   1.000
_cell.angle_alpha   90.00
_cell.angle_beta   90.00
_cell.angle_gamma   90.00
#
_symmetry.space_group_name_H-M   'P 1'
#
loop_
_entity.id
_entity.type
_entity.pdbx_description
1 polymer ?
#
loop_
_entity_poly.entity_id
_entity_poly.type
_entity_poly.pdbx_seq_one_letter_code
_entity_poly.pdbx_strand_id
1 'polypeptide(L)'
;MRASTKITLPTVLIVTALQLGCNDPTQIAETASATLSNVSDSTSAGVDSCDNASENRTALFGDVHIHTRYSFDAAANSTGTTPEDAHRYARGEEIPIFPINEDGVAIGRTKIDRPLDFIAVTDHGEFLGERRLCRSS
;
A
#
# COMPACT_ATOMS: atom_id res chain seq x y z
N MET A 1 49.52 24.17 -36.59
CA MET A 1 48.73 25.35 -36.16
C MET A 1 47.63 24.86 -35.23
N ARG A 2 47.49 25.50 -34.05
CA ARG A 2 46.28 25.73 -33.22
C ARG A 2 45.14 24.69 -33.26
N ALA A 3 44.48 24.30 -32.17
CA ALA A 3 44.59 24.60 -30.75
C ALA A 3 43.71 23.59 -30.00
N SER A 4 44.11 23.25 -28.78
CA SER A 4 43.34 22.49 -27.79
C SER A 4 42.04 23.24 -27.46
N THR A 5 40.88 22.59 -27.63
CA THR A 5 39.58 23.13 -27.22
C THR A 5 39.30 22.66 -25.80
N LYS A 6 39.57 23.54 -24.83
CA LYS A 6 39.19 23.36 -23.42
C LYS A 6 37.71 23.71 -23.28
N ILE A 7 36.88 22.71 -22.97
CA ILE A 7 35.50 22.95 -22.51
C ILE A 7 35.56 23.09 -21.00
N THR A 8 35.70 24.33 -20.53
CA THR A 8 35.46 24.71 -19.14
C THR A 8 33.98 25.06 -19.00
N LEU A 9 33.23 24.27 -18.25
CA LEU A 9 31.86 24.61 -17.85
C LEU A 9 31.84 24.87 -16.33
N PRO A 10 32.06 26.10 -15.87
CA PRO A 10 32.00 26.44 -14.46
C PRO A 10 30.62 27.03 -14.14
N THR A 11 29.66 26.20 -13.76
CA THR A 11 28.41 26.71 -13.15
C THR A 11 27.71 25.65 -12.30
N VAL A 12 28.50 24.97 -11.47
CA VAL A 12 28.00 24.37 -10.22
C VAL A 12 28.11 25.46 -9.16
N LEU A 13 27.08 26.29 -9.00
CA LEU A 13 26.87 27.04 -7.77
C LEU A 13 25.49 27.69 -7.75
N ILE A 14 24.88 27.67 -6.56
CA ILE A 14 23.75 28.51 -6.11
C ILE A 14 22.36 27.92 -6.40
N VAL A 15 21.98 26.87 -5.66
CA VAL A 15 20.74 26.86 -4.86
C VAL A 15 20.98 25.99 -3.61
N THR A 16 21.77 26.51 -2.65
CA THR A 16 21.89 25.96 -1.29
C THR A 16 21.77 27.12 -0.31
N ALA A 17 20.53 27.54 -0.04
CA ALA A 17 20.24 28.53 0.98
C ALA A 17 18.78 28.40 1.45
N LEU A 18 18.49 27.36 2.25
CA LEU A 18 17.44 27.41 3.27
C LEU A 18 17.57 26.22 4.25
N GLN A 19 18.62 26.25 5.08
CA GLN A 19 18.73 25.43 6.29
C GLN A 19 19.31 26.30 7.39
N LEU A 20 18.52 27.27 7.85
CA LEU A 20 18.65 27.88 9.18
C LEU A 20 17.49 27.33 10.01
N GLY A 21 17.61 26.07 10.42
CA GLY A 21 16.86 25.51 11.54
C GLY A 21 17.81 25.42 12.72
N CYS A 22 17.59 26.23 13.75
CA CYS A 22 18.29 26.08 15.03
C CYS A 22 17.86 24.75 15.68
N ASN A 23 18.76 23.77 15.69
CA ASN A 23 18.78 22.78 16.74
C ASN A 23 19.73 23.31 17.80
N ASP A 24 19.25 23.60 19.01
CA ASP A 24 20.10 23.77 20.19
C ASP A 24 20.28 22.39 20.83
N PRO A 25 21.41 21.69 20.61
CA PRO A 25 21.71 20.51 21.38
C PRO A 25 22.37 20.96 22.67
N THR A 26 21.89 20.40 23.78
CA THR A 26 22.73 20.13 24.95
C THR A 26 23.26 21.36 25.71
N GLN A 27 22.42 21.90 26.60
CA GLN A 27 22.91 22.16 27.96
C GLN A 27 23.13 20.79 28.64
N ILE A 28 24.28 20.18 28.35
CA ILE A 28 24.88 19.18 29.24
C ILE A 28 25.91 19.95 30.06
N ALA A 29 25.43 20.52 31.15
CA ALA A 29 26.23 20.83 32.33
C ALA A 29 25.28 20.53 33.51
N GLU A 30 25.40 19.33 34.06
CA GLU A 30 26.11 19.17 35.32
C GLU A 30 25.24 19.69 36.46
N THR A 31 24.39 18.82 37.00
CA THR A 31 24.01 18.69 38.42
C THR A 31 22.77 17.81 38.52
N ALA A 32 22.94 16.49 38.70
CA ALA A 32 21.99 15.61 39.42
C ALA A 32 22.50 14.15 39.47
N SER A 33 23.79 13.93 39.71
CA SER A 33 24.23 12.68 40.33
C SER A 33 24.06 12.81 41.84
N ALA A 34 22.81 12.84 42.30
CA ALA A 34 22.46 12.59 43.69
C ALA A 34 20.96 12.34 43.78
N THR A 35 20.61 11.23 44.45
CA THR A 35 19.26 10.81 44.85
C THR A 35 18.55 9.87 43.87
N LEU A 36 19.13 8.69 43.67
CA LEU A 36 18.38 7.44 43.54
C LEU A 36 17.62 7.21 44.85
N SER A 37 16.42 7.75 45.01
CA SER A 37 15.41 7.32 46.00
C SER A 37 14.10 8.06 45.76
N ASN A 38 13.01 7.29 45.68
CA ASN A 38 11.61 7.71 45.52
C ASN A 38 11.15 8.07 44.11
N VAL A 39 11.15 7.07 43.23
CA VAL A 39 10.04 6.91 42.27
C VAL A 39 9.13 5.81 42.81
N SER A 40 8.34 6.17 43.82
CA SER A 40 7.00 5.59 43.95
C SER A 40 6.10 6.40 43.02
N ASP A 41 6.30 6.23 41.72
CA ASP A 41 5.33 6.65 40.75
C ASP A 41 4.67 5.37 40.25
N SER A 42 3.50 5.13 40.84
CA SER A 42 2.38 4.52 40.18
C SER A 42 2.73 3.31 39.31
N THR A 43 2.47 2.11 39.84
CA THR A 43 1.91 1.05 39.00
C THR A 43 1.00 1.70 37.97
N SER A 44 1.45 1.80 36.71
CA SER A 44 0.60 2.09 35.57
C SER A 44 -0.28 0.85 35.40
N ALA A 45 -1.26 0.75 36.29
CA ALA A 45 -2.51 0.09 36.00
C ALA A 45 -3.05 0.81 34.76
N GLY A 46 -2.91 0.15 33.62
CA GLY A 46 -3.27 0.70 32.32
C GLY A 46 -2.15 0.59 31.29
N VAL A 47 -1.66 -0.62 31.02
CA VAL A 47 -1.59 -0.97 29.60
C VAL A 47 -3.05 -0.96 29.18
N ASP A 48 -3.52 0.16 28.64
CA ASP A 48 -4.88 0.30 28.12
C ASP A 48 -5.14 -0.92 27.24
N SER A 49 -6.11 -1.73 27.67
CA SER A 49 -6.38 -3.04 27.10
C SER A 49 -6.77 -2.87 25.63
N CYS A 50 -5.92 -3.34 24.72
CA CYS A 50 -6.25 -3.42 23.31
C CYS A 50 -7.28 -4.52 23.08
N ASP A 51 -8.57 -4.17 23.19
CA ASP A 51 -9.65 -5.11 22.83
C ASP A 51 -10.26 -4.79 21.44
N ASN A 52 -9.65 -3.89 20.66
CA ASN A 52 -10.15 -3.15 19.47
C ASN A 52 -11.00 -1.89 19.78
N ALA A 53 -10.73 -1.18 20.88
CA ALA A 53 -11.57 -0.05 21.30
C ALA A 53 -11.38 1.21 20.41
N SER A 54 -12.49 1.80 19.96
CA SER A 54 -12.55 2.88 18.97
C SER A 54 -13.58 3.96 19.35
N GLU A 55 -13.22 5.25 19.21
CA GLU A 55 -14.16 6.39 19.10
C GLU A 55 -14.10 6.98 17.67
N ASN A 56 -14.13 6.12 16.64
CA ASN A 56 -13.98 6.36 15.19
C ASN A 56 -12.57 6.23 14.59
N ARG A 57 -11.61 5.61 15.28
CA ARG A 57 -10.31 5.29 14.67
C ARG A 57 -10.05 3.79 14.63
N THR A 58 -10.85 3.13 13.83
CA THR A 58 -10.63 1.75 13.41
C THR A 58 -9.71 1.73 12.20
N ALA A 59 -8.60 1.00 12.26
CA ALA A 59 -7.78 0.75 11.08
C ALA A 59 -8.50 -0.28 10.20
N LEU A 60 -8.79 0.09 8.95
CA LEU A 60 -9.36 -0.79 7.94
C LEU A 60 -8.31 -1.10 6.89
N PHE A 61 -8.24 -2.36 6.47
CA PHE A 61 -7.32 -2.87 5.47
C PHE A 61 -8.13 -3.39 4.29
N GLY A 62 -7.93 -2.77 3.14
CA GLY A 62 -8.62 -3.13 1.92
C GLY A 62 -7.73 -3.01 0.69
N ASP A 63 -8.21 -3.54 -0.42
CA ASP A 63 -7.60 -3.41 -1.73
C ASP A 63 -8.41 -2.43 -2.56
N VAL A 64 -7.72 -1.48 -3.19
CA VAL A 64 -8.34 -0.40 -3.97
C VAL A 64 -8.05 -0.50 -5.46
N HIS A 65 -7.38 -1.57 -5.90
CA HIS A 65 -6.93 -1.74 -7.27
C HIS A 65 -7.24 -3.16 -7.77
N ILE A 66 -8.52 -3.46 -7.95
CA ILE A 66 -8.97 -4.77 -8.42
C ILE A 66 -9.56 -4.65 -9.82
N HIS A 67 -9.04 -5.47 -10.73
CA HIS A 67 -9.60 -5.67 -12.06
C HIS A 67 -10.34 -7.01 -12.14
N THR A 68 -11.41 -7.03 -12.91
CA THR A 68 -12.29 -8.17 -13.15
C THR A 68 -12.40 -8.42 -14.65
N ARG A 69 -13.13 -9.47 -15.05
CA ARG A 69 -13.38 -9.80 -16.48
C ARG A 69 -13.97 -8.65 -17.32
N TYR A 70 -14.49 -7.60 -16.69
CA TYR A 70 -14.97 -6.41 -17.38
C TYR A 70 -13.84 -5.46 -17.81
N SER A 71 -12.69 -5.49 -17.12
CA SER A 71 -11.48 -4.78 -17.50
C SER A 71 -10.86 -5.33 -18.78
N PHE A 72 -10.25 -4.45 -19.57
CA PHE A 72 -9.58 -4.81 -20.83
C PHE A 72 -8.39 -5.76 -20.63
N ASP A 73 -7.57 -5.52 -19.61
CA ASP A 73 -6.35 -6.29 -19.31
C ASP A 73 -6.63 -7.64 -18.63
N ALA A 74 -7.52 -7.67 -17.64
CA ALA A 74 -7.88 -8.89 -16.92
C ALA A 74 -8.61 -9.90 -17.82
N ALA A 75 -9.29 -9.43 -18.86
CA ALA A 75 -9.86 -10.29 -19.88
C ALA A 75 -8.82 -11.14 -20.63
N ALA A 76 -7.60 -10.62 -20.83
CA ALA A 76 -6.53 -11.35 -21.49
C ALA A 76 -6.08 -12.56 -20.66
N ASN A 77 -6.25 -12.49 -19.34
CA ASN A 77 -5.83 -13.53 -18.41
C ASN A 77 -6.81 -14.71 -18.32
N SER A 78 -7.96 -14.68 -19.03
CA SER A 78 -8.86 -15.84 -19.21
C SER A 78 -9.37 -16.55 -17.93
N THR A 79 -9.11 -16.03 -16.73
CA THR A 79 -9.63 -16.59 -15.47
C THR A 79 -11.13 -16.31 -15.30
N GLY A 80 -11.65 -15.31 -16.01
CA GLY A 80 -13.09 -15.01 -16.04
C GLY A 80 -13.66 -14.51 -14.71
N THR A 81 -12.83 -14.08 -13.76
CA THR A 81 -13.24 -13.65 -12.42
C THR A 81 -14.15 -12.43 -12.47
N THR A 82 -15.22 -12.49 -11.67
CA THR A 82 -16.26 -11.47 -11.62
C THR A 82 -16.06 -10.50 -10.44
N PRO A 83 -16.74 -9.34 -10.40
CA PRO A 83 -16.80 -8.52 -9.19
C PRO A 83 -17.32 -9.30 -7.98
N GLU A 84 -18.26 -10.22 -8.19
CA GLU A 84 -18.75 -11.12 -7.15
C GLU A 84 -17.65 -12.05 -6.64
N ASP A 85 -16.80 -12.58 -7.53
CA ASP A 85 -15.64 -13.39 -7.14
C ASP A 85 -14.59 -12.56 -6.39
N ALA A 86 -14.35 -11.32 -6.80
CA ALA A 86 -13.45 -10.41 -6.05
C ALA A 86 -13.95 -10.19 -4.62
N HIS A 87 -15.26 -9.97 -4.45
CA HIS A 87 -15.86 -9.86 -3.13
C HIS A 87 -15.79 -11.17 -2.32
N ARG A 88 -16.05 -12.32 -2.95
CA ARG A 88 -15.90 -13.64 -2.30
C ARG A 88 -14.46 -13.88 -1.85
N TYR A 89 -13.48 -13.57 -2.71
CA TYR A 89 -12.06 -13.65 -2.38
C TYR A 89 -11.69 -12.76 -1.20
N ALA A 90 -12.17 -11.52 -1.20
CA ALA A 90 -11.95 -10.58 -0.09
C ALA A 90 -12.54 -11.08 1.24
N ARG A 91 -13.58 -11.92 1.22
CA ARG A 91 -14.13 -12.58 2.42
C ARG A 91 -13.40 -13.88 2.80
N GLY A 92 -12.32 -14.24 2.11
CA GLY A 92 -11.55 -15.45 2.37
C GLY A 92 -12.12 -16.71 1.71
N GLU A 93 -12.98 -16.59 0.70
CA GLU A 93 -13.39 -17.72 -0.13
C GLU A 93 -12.35 -18.00 -1.22
N GLU A 94 -12.26 -19.25 -1.65
CA GLU A 94 -11.42 -19.60 -2.79
C GLU A 94 -12.02 -19.13 -4.12
N ILE A 95 -11.15 -18.64 -5.00
CA ILE A 95 -11.48 -18.29 -6.39
C ILE A 95 -10.64 -19.10 -7.38
N PRO A 96 -11.14 -19.30 -8.61
CA PRO A 96 -10.38 -19.97 -9.65
C PRO A 96 -9.28 -19.05 -10.21
N ILE A 97 -8.10 -19.61 -10.46
CA ILE A 97 -6.96 -18.97 -11.11
C ILE A 97 -6.25 -19.95 -12.06
N PHE A 98 -5.18 -19.50 -12.71
CA PHE A 98 -4.31 -20.37 -13.50
C PHE A 98 -3.81 -21.58 -12.68
N PRO A 99 -3.61 -22.75 -13.32
CA PRO A 99 -3.70 -23.00 -14.76
C PRO A 99 -5.14 -23.13 -15.30
N ILE A 100 -5.28 -23.00 -16.62
CA ILE A 100 -6.52 -23.23 -17.38
C ILE A 100 -6.44 -24.62 -18.03
N ASN A 101 -7.50 -25.42 -17.97
CA ASN A 101 -7.56 -26.73 -18.62
C ASN A 101 -7.87 -26.63 -20.13
N GLU A 102 -7.93 -27.77 -20.81
CA GLU A 102 -8.19 -27.85 -22.27
C GLU A 102 -9.58 -27.29 -22.66
N ASP A 103 -10.54 -27.30 -21.73
CA ASP A 103 -11.89 -26.76 -21.92
C ASP A 103 -11.97 -25.24 -21.67
N GLY A 104 -10.85 -24.57 -21.39
CA GLY A 104 -10.82 -23.13 -21.10
C GLY A 104 -11.27 -22.77 -19.68
N VAL A 105 -11.34 -23.74 -18.77
CA VAL A 105 -11.77 -23.56 -17.38
C VAL A 105 -10.55 -23.41 -16.47
N ALA A 106 -10.56 -22.36 -15.64
CA ALA A 106 -9.56 -22.17 -14.59
C ALA A 106 -9.71 -23.24 -13.49
N ILE A 107 -8.68 -24.07 -13.34
CA ILE A 107 -8.64 -25.20 -12.39
C ILE A 107 -7.71 -24.94 -11.19
N GLY A 108 -6.82 -23.95 -11.28
CA GLY A 108 -6.06 -23.49 -10.12
C GLY A 108 -6.98 -22.82 -9.10
N ARG A 109 -6.58 -22.86 -7.83
CA ARG A 109 -7.33 -22.26 -6.71
C ARG A 109 -6.40 -21.39 -5.91
N THR A 110 -6.90 -20.23 -5.48
CA THR A 110 -6.21 -19.37 -4.52
C THR A 110 -7.18 -18.80 -3.51
N LYS A 111 -6.65 -18.47 -2.33
CA LYS A 111 -7.35 -17.89 -1.21
C LYS A 111 -6.42 -16.91 -0.50
N ILE A 112 -6.98 -15.80 -0.04
CA ILE A 112 -6.25 -14.84 0.77
C ILE A 112 -6.11 -15.35 2.22
N ASP A 113 -4.97 -15.09 2.85
CA ASP A 113 -4.67 -15.58 4.20
C ASP A 113 -5.63 -15.05 5.28
N ARG A 114 -6.15 -13.83 5.09
CA ARG A 114 -7.12 -13.18 5.97
C ARG A 114 -8.12 -12.36 5.16
N PRO A 115 -9.39 -12.25 5.60
CA PRO A 115 -10.36 -11.37 4.98
C PRO A 115 -9.91 -9.90 4.98
N LEU A 116 -10.38 -9.14 3.99
CA LEU A 116 -10.24 -7.69 3.88
C LEU A 116 -11.47 -6.99 4.46
N ASP A 117 -11.27 -5.78 4.97
CA ASP A 117 -12.34 -4.96 5.52
C ASP A 117 -13.19 -4.30 4.42
N PHE A 118 -12.55 -3.98 3.29
CA PHE A 118 -13.21 -3.44 2.12
C PHE A 118 -12.43 -3.77 0.84
N ILE A 119 -13.10 -3.62 -0.30
CA ILE A 119 -12.47 -3.65 -1.61
C ILE A 119 -13.08 -2.58 -2.52
N ALA A 120 -12.31 -2.13 -3.50
CA ALA A 120 -12.82 -1.38 -4.65
C ALA A 120 -12.48 -2.11 -5.95
N VAL A 121 -13.49 -2.32 -6.79
CA VAL A 121 -13.30 -2.79 -8.16
C VAL A 121 -13.08 -1.57 -9.05
N THR A 122 -11.92 -1.52 -9.69
CA THR A 122 -11.41 -0.39 -10.48
C THR A 122 -11.02 -0.87 -11.88
N ASP A 123 -11.99 -1.45 -12.59
CA ASP A 123 -11.81 -1.84 -13.99
C ASP A 123 -11.43 -0.62 -14.85
N HIS A 124 -10.69 -0.85 -15.94
CA HIS A 124 -10.42 0.20 -16.93
C HIS A 124 -11.75 0.75 -17.47
N GLY A 125 -11.89 2.07 -17.48
CA GLY A 125 -13.04 2.74 -18.08
C GLY A 125 -12.97 2.72 -19.61
N GLU A 126 -11.76 2.68 -20.14
CA GLU A 126 -11.46 2.47 -21.54
C GLU A 126 -11.98 1.11 -21.98
N PHE A 127 -12.71 1.10 -23.09
CA PHE A 127 -13.23 -0.10 -23.72
C PHE A 127 -14.29 -0.87 -22.93
N LEU A 128 -14.84 -0.33 -21.83
CA LEU A 128 -15.84 -1.04 -21.02
C LEU A 128 -17.08 -1.46 -21.85
N GLY A 129 -17.51 -0.61 -22.80
CA GLY A 129 -18.60 -0.89 -23.73
C GLY A 129 -18.25 -1.99 -24.74
N GLU A 130 -17.06 -1.92 -25.32
CA GLU A 130 -16.53 -2.90 -26.28
C GLU A 130 -16.36 -4.27 -25.63
N ARG A 131 -15.86 -4.31 -24.39
CA ARG A 131 -15.77 -5.52 -23.56
C ARG A 131 -17.15 -6.13 -23.32
N ARG A 132 -18.18 -5.31 -23.09
CA ARG A 132 -19.56 -5.79 -22.95
C ARG A 132 -20.07 -6.47 -24.23
N LEU A 133 -19.79 -5.88 -25.39
CA LEU A 133 -20.21 -6.40 -26.70
C LEU A 133 -19.58 -7.76 -27.02
N CYS A 134 -18.28 -7.91 -26.80
CA CYS A 134 -17.55 -9.17 -27.02
C CYS A 134 -18.00 -10.33 -26.11
N ARG A 135 -18.81 -10.05 -25.08
CA ARG A 135 -19.34 -11.05 -24.14
C ARG A 135 -20.84 -11.30 -24.26
N SER A 136 -21.55 -10.58 -25.12
CA SER A 136 -23.00 -10.73 -25.35
C SER A 136 -23.37 -11.60 -26.55
N SER A 137 -22.39 -12.05 -27.33
CA SER A 137 -22.58 -12.90 -28.52
C SER A 137 -22.54 -14.38 -28.18
#